data_AF-A0A1I1DYB2-F1
#
_entry.id   AF-A0A1I1DYB2-F1
#
_cell.length_a   1.000
_cell.length_b   1.000
_cell.length_c   1.000
_cell.angle_alpha   90.00
_cell.angle_beta   90.00
_cell.angle_gamma   90.00
#
_symmetry.space_group_name_H-M   'P 1'
#
loop_
_entity.id
_entity.type
_entity.pdbx_description
1 polymer ?
#
loop_
_entity_poly.entity_id
_entity_poly.type
_entity_poly.pdbx_seq_one_letter_code
_entity_poly.pdbx_strand_id
1 'polypeptide(L)'
;MISDPSPQPHRFHDGGTDTEPPDPDAEPRIVLERDVQGERELFRMLRRIGYRDEEYGELLVPADLDSFRTDLTSVPTLFTWLVPKTGNHLVPALLHDGLVDPTGQQYVGPPIDRPDADRILRRAMRDTHVGLVRRWLMWSAVTLATIHVGTPSWSRLRHLCYVLAADGTLALIAALGTVATLDLVDVVDWLPWMGERPWWLELVGGLAGAVVIPLLLGLLWGRFAVAGAITGIALAVLLHVTVLLAAVTVLYQAAERLARRTPLAAAVAGAVVVLSCAVLTTLLVAAS
;
A
#
# COMPACT_ATOMS: atom_id res chain seq x y z
N MET A 1 -0.18 -40.76 -25.92
CA MET A 1 -0.69 -39.48 -26.45
C MET A 1 -1.28 -38.73 -25.27
N ILE A 2 -0.41 -38.01 -24.55
CA ILE A 2 -0.77 -37.19 -23.40
C ILE A 2 -1.17 -35.85 -23.99
N SER A 3 -2.42 -35.45 -23.82
CA SER A 3 -2.90 -34.14 -24.21
C SER A 3 -2.08 -33.10 -23.46
N ASP A 4 -1.28 -32.34 -24.20
CA ASP A 4 -0.62 -31.14 -23.73
C ASP A 4 -1.73 -30.18 -23.24
N PRO A 5 -1.75 -29.76 -21.96
CA PRO A 5 -2.71 -28.75 -21.54
C PRO A 5 -2.33 -27.48 -22.28
N SER A 6 -3.18 -27.07 -23.24
CA SER A 6 -3.05 -25.80 -23.93
C SER A 6 -2.67 -24.71 -22.92
N PRO A 7 -1.58 -23.95 -23.12
CA PRO A 7 -1.23 -22.87 -22.22
C PRO A 7 -2.45 -21.97 -22.10
N GLN A 8 -2.92 -21.74 -20.87
CA GLN A 8 -4.03 -20.80 -20.67
C GLN A 8 -3.63 -19.49 -21.34
N PRO A 9 -4.50 -18.87 -22.16
CA PRO A 9 -4.17 -17.62 -22.82
C PRO A 9 -3.72 -16.63 -21.76
N HIS A 10 -2.54 -16.02 -21.96
CA HIS A 10 -2.01 -15.04 -21.05
C HIS A 10 -3.07 -13.94 -20.90
N ARG A 11 -3.58 -13.78 -19.67
CA ARG A 11 -4.68 -12.81 -19.42
C ARG A 11 -4.25 -11.39 -19.71
N PHE A 12 -2.98 -11.10 -19.48
CA PHE A 12 -2.33 -9.91 -19.97
C PHE A 12 -1.72 -10.14 -21.33
N HIS A 13 -1.91 -9.18 -22.22
CA HIS A 13 -1.35 -9.20 -23.56
C HIS A 13 -1.04 -7.79 -24.06
N ASP A 14 -0.42 -7.72 -25.23
CA ASP A 14 -0.12 -6.46 -25.90
C ASP A 14 -1.41 -5.78 -26.40
N GLY A 15 -1.78 -4.65 -25.79
CA GLY A 15 -2.98 -3.91 -26.17
C GLY A 15 -2.80 -3.08 -27.45
N GLY A 16 -1.62 -3.08 -28.07
CA GLY A 16 -1.33 -2.34 -29.29
C GLY A 16 -1.22 -0.83 -29.11
N THR A 17 -1.38 -0.09 -30.20
CA THR A 17 -1.34 1.38 -30.27
C THR A 17 -2.56 1.91 -31.02
N ASP A 18 -2.58 3.19 -31.38
CA ASP A 18 -3.64 3.76 -32.22
C ASP A 18 -3.59 3.25 -33.66
N THR A 19 -2.43 2.74 -34.09
CA THR A 19 -2.18 2.23 -35.44
C THR A 19 -1.95 0.72 -35.50
N GLU A 20 -1.57 0.11 -34.38
CA GLU A 20 -1.36 -1.33 -34.25
C GLU A 20 -2.49 -1.96 -33.43
N PRO A 21 -3.22 -2.96 -33.95
CA PRO A 21 -4.29 -3.62 -33.20
C PRO A 21 -3.73 -4.37 -31.98
N PRO A 22 -4.57 -4.65 -30.96
CA PRO A 22 -4.22 -5.55 -29.86
C PRO A 22 -3.81 -6.93 -30.38
N ASP A 23 -2.75 -7.48 -29.81
CA ASP A 23 -2.26 -8.83 -30.10
C ASP A 23 -2.46 -9.72 -28.86
N PRO A 24 -3.50 -10.59 -28.85
CA PRO A 24 -3.83 -11.41 -27.69
C PRO A 24 -2.81 -12.53 -27.41
N ASP A 25 -1.93 -12.84 -28.37
CA ASP A 25 -0.93 -13.90 -28.26
C ASP A 25 0.46 -13.35 -27.84
N ALA A 26 0.62 -12.03 -27.83
CA ALA A 26 1.86 -11.36 -27.43
C ALA A 26 1.87 -10.97 -25.95
N GLU A 27 3.04 -11.06 -25.30
CA GLU A 27 3.23 -10.58 -23.92
C GLU A 27 2.98 -9.06 -23.80
N PRO A 28 2.45 -8.59 -22.65
CA PRO A 28 2.21 -7.17 -22.43
C PRO A 28 3.50 -6.36 -22.54
N ARG A 29 3.49 -5.33 -23.38
CA ARG A 29 4.62 -4.41 -23.55
C ARG A 29 4.35 -3.08 -22.86
N ILE A 30 5.10 -2.80 -21.80
CA ILE A 30 5.06 -1.50 -21.12
C ILE A 30 6.11 -0.57 -21.74
N VAL A 31 5.65 0.45 -22.45
CA VAL A 31 6.51 1.52 -22.97
C VAL A 31 6.06 2.84 -22.36
N LEU A 32 6.96 3.48 -21.62
CA LEU A 32 6.67 4.70 -20.88
C LEU A 32 7.60 5.81 -21.32
N GLU A 33 7.03 6.96 -21.63
CA GLU A 33 7.75 8.20 -21.83
C GLU A 33 7.65 9.04 -20.57
N ARG A 34 8.80 9.48 -20.03
CA ARG A 34 8.86 10.35 -18.86
C ARG A 34 8.56 11.79 -19.30
N ASP A 35 7.50 12.37 -18.75
CA ASP A 35 7.06 13.75 -18.95
C ASP A 35 7.30 14.54 -17.65
N VAL A 36 8.18 15.54 -17.69
CA VAL A 36 8.52 16.34 -16.50
C VAL A 36 7.69 17.61 -16.52
N GLN A 37 6.62 17.64 -15.71
CA GLN A 37 5.78 18.83 -15.53
C GLN A 37 6.09 19.49 -14.18
N GLY A 38 7.01 20.47 -14.20
CA GLY A 38 7.44 21.18 -12.98
C GLY A 38 8.24 20.28 -12.04
N GLU A 39 7.80 20.13 -10.80
CA GLU A 39 8.43 19.25 -9.80
C GLU A 39 7.86 17.81 -9.79
N ARG A 40 6.84 17.52 -10.62
CA ARG A 40 6.21 16.19 -10.69
C ARG A 40 6.72 15.42 -11.91
N GLU A 41 7.13 14.18 -11.67
CA GLU A 41 7.42 13.23 -12.74
C GLU A 41 6.13 12.50 -13.10
N LEU A 42 5.67 12.69 -14.33
CA LEU A 42 4.55 11.96 -14.90
C LEU A 42 5.09 11.03 -15.99
N PHE A 43 4.34 9.98 -16.27
CA PHE A 43 4.67 9.02 -17.29
C PHE A 43 3.48 8.87 -18.23
N ARG A 44 3.79 8.97 -19.52
CA ARG A 44 2.86 8.72 -20.61
C ARG A 44 3.05 7.29 -21.09
N MET A 45 1.95 6.56 -21.23
CA MET A 45 1.97 5.24 -21.87
C MET A 45 2.02 5.42 -23.38
N LEU A 46 2.99 4.79 -24.04
CA LEU A 46 3.12 4.77 -25.49
C LEU A 46 2.50 3.52 -26.12
N ARG A 47 2.06 2.57 -25.29
CA ARG A 47 1.42 1.33 -25.71
C ARG A 47 0.38 0.88 -24.69
N ARG A 48 -0.71 0.30 -25.18
CA ARG A 48 -1.81 -0.18 -24.33
C ARG A 48 -1.45 -1.51 -23.68
N ILE A 49 -1.99 -1.73 -22.49
CA ILE A 49 -2.03 -3.02 -21.82
C ILE A 49 -3.42 -3.61 -22.05
N GLY A 50 -3.47 -4.81 -22.61
CA GLY A 50 -4.69 -5.61 -22.71
C GLY A 50 -4.81 -6.55 -21.52
N TYR A 51 -6.01 -6.62 -20.93
CA TYR A 51 -6.32 -7.53 -19.83
C TYR A 51 -7.71 -8.13 -19.99
N ARG A 52 -7.77 -9.47 -20.01
CA ARG A 52 -9.01 -10.22 -20.06
C ARG A 52 -9.49 -10.59 -18.66
N ASP A 53 -10.39 -9.79 -18.11
CA ASP A 53 -11.04 -10.06 -16.84
C ASP A 53 -12.14 -11.12 -16.96
N GLU A 54 -12.33 -11.91 -15.90
CA GLU A 54 -13.33 -12.99 -15.85
C GLU A 54 -14.78 -12.46 -15.93
N GLU A 55 -15.02 -11.27 -15.39
CA GLU A 55 -16.35 -10.70 -15.18
C GLU A 55 -16.64 -9.57 -16.17
N TYR A 56 -15.62 -8.77 -16.49
CA TYR A 56 -15.75 -7.58 -17.34
C TYR A 56 -15.22 -7.79 -18.77
N GLY A 57 -14.65 -8.96 -19.07
CA GLY A 57 -14.13 -9.26 -20.41
C GLY A 57 -12.87 -8.46 -20.73
N GLU A 58 -12.79 -7.95 -21.96
CA GLU A 58 -11.59 -7.29 -22.48
C GLU A 58 -11.48 -5.84 -21.99
N LEU A 59 -10.33 -5.51 -21.41
CA LEU A 59 -10.00 -4.18 -20.88
C LEU A 59 -8.69 -3.70 -21.49
N LEU A 60 -8.72 -2.57 -22.19
CA LEU A 60 -7.53 -1.94 -22.78
C LEU A 60 -7.24 -0.62 -22.08
N VAL A 61 -6.03 -0.47 -21.52
CA VAL A 61 -5.57 0.76 -20.86
C VAL A 61 -4.29 1.28 -21.53
N PRO A 62 -4.21 2.56 -21.92
CA PRO A 62 -5.27 3.56 -21.85
C PRO A 62 -6.25 3.54 -23.03
N ALA A 63 -7.39 4.21 -22.90
CA ALA A 63 -8.30 4.48 -24.02
C ALA A 63 -7.63 5.34 -25.10
N ASP A 64 -6.86 6.34 -24.68
CA ASP A 64 -6.13 7.25 -25.55
C ASP A 64 -4.68 7.41 -25.05
N LEU A 65 -3.73 7.12 -25.93
CA LEU A 65 -2.30 7.19 -25.63
C LEU A 65 -1.80 8.65 -25.55
N ASP A 66 -2.52 9.62 -26.12
CA ASP A 66 -2.15 11.05 -26.07
C ASP A 66 -2.46 11.69 -24.73
N SER A 67 -3.61 11.38 -24.13
CA SER A 67 -4.10 12.05 -22.93
C SER A 67 -3.75 11.34 -21.61
N PHE A 68 -3.53 10.04 -21.61
CA PHE A 68 -3.27 9.31 -20.37
C PHE A 68 -1.91 9.67 -19.75
N ARG A 69 -1.93 10.01 -18.45
CA ARG A 69 -0.75 10.26 -17.62
C ARG A 69 -0.91 9.51 -16.31
N THR A 70 0.09 8.70 -15.96
CA THR A 70 0.20 8.05 -14.65
C THR A 70 1.43 8.60 -13.92
N ASP A 71 1.35 8.71 -12.60
CA ASP A 71 2.50 9.09 -11.76
C ASP A 71 3.39 7.88 -11.41
N LEU A 72 3.13 6.71 -12.03
CA LEU A 72 3.73 5.41 -11.73
C LEU A 72 3.78 5.15 -10.23
N THR A 73 2.65 4.73 -9.68
CA THR A 73 2.55 4.28 -8.29
C THR A 73 3.23 5.24 -7.33
N SER A 74 2.53 6.30 -6.92
CA SER A 74 2.88 7.10 -5.75
C SER A 74 2.86 6.27 -4.45
N VAL A 75 3.78 5.31 -4.29
CA VAL A 75 4.02 4.62 -3.02
C VAL A 75 4.81 5.58 -2.15
N PRO A 76 4.28 6.01 -0.99
CA PRO A 76 5.04 6.85 -0.07
C PRO A 76 6.36 6.14 0.26
N THR A 77 7.48 6.86 0.19
CA THR A 77 8.83 6.28 0.35
C THR A 77 8.96 5.41 1.60
N LEU A 78 8.27 5.78 2.68
CA LEU A 78 8.22 5.04 3.94
C LEU A 78 7.67 3.61 3.81
N PHE A 79 6.94 3.28 2.75
CA PHE A 79 6.36 1.95 2.49
C PHE A 79 7.06 1.17 1.37
N THR A 80 8.12 1.74 0.76
CA THR A 80 8.88 1.05 -0.29
C THR A 80 9.62 -0.21 0.20
N TRP A 81 9.83 -0.35 1.51
CA TRP A 81 10.35 -1.59 2.11
C TRP A 81 9.32 -2.73 2.10
N LEU A 82 8.02 -2.42 2.05
CA LEU A 82 6.94 -3.40 2.04
C LEU A 82 6.52 -3.78 0.61
N VAL A 83 6.47 -2.79 -0.28
CA VAL A 83 6.16 -2.98 -1.70
C VAL A 83 7.27 -2.33 -2.54
N PRO A 84 8.15 -3.11 -3.21
CA PRO A 84 9.20 -2.56 -4.05
C PRO A 84 8.59 -1.74 -5.20
N LYS A 85 9.30 -0.72 -5.69
CA LYS A 85 8.80 0.20 -6.74
C LYS A 85 8.53 -0.47 -8.10
N THR A 86 9.14 -1.62 -8.35
CA THR A 86 9.02 -2.36 -9.62
C THR A 86 8.83 -3.85 -9.36
N GLY A 87 8.24 -4.55 -10.33
CA GLY A 87 8.02 -5.99 -10.30
C GLY A 87 6.65 -6.35 -10.88
N ASN A 88 6.21 -7.59 -10.65
CA ASN A 88 5.00 -8.15 -11.24
C ASN A 88 3.69 -7.40 -10.92
N HIS A 89 3.72 -6.47 -9.97
CA HIS A 89 2.58 -5.64 -9.59
C HIS A 89 2.45 -4.35 -10.44
N LEU A 90 3.47 -4.00 -11.24
CA LEU A 90 3.47 -2.81 -12.08
C LEU A 90 2.38 -2.85 -13.15
N VAL A 91 2.30 -3.94 -13.92
CA VAL A 91 1.27 -4.11 -14.97
C VAL A 91 -0.15 -4.02 -14.37
N PRO A 92 -0.49 -4.73 -13.27
CA PRO A 92 -1.77 -4.56 -12.59
C PRO A 92 -2.02 -3.14 -12.06
N ALA A 93 -0.99 -2.45 -11.55
CA ALA A 93 -1.14 -1.09 -11.04
C ALA A 93 -1.45 -0.10 -12.16
N LEU A 94 -0.75 -0.19 -13.30
CA LEU A 94 -1.06 0.62 -14.49
C LEU A 94 -2.48 0.38 -15.02
N LEU A 95 -2.91 -0.88 -15.03
CA LEU A 95 -4.30 -1.23 -15.35
C LEU A 95 -5.27 -0.53 -14.39
N HIS A 96 -5.02 -0.60 -13.07
CA HIS A 96 -5.89 0.04 -12.06
C HIS A 96 -5.94 1.56 -12.19
N ASP A 97 -4.79 2.23 -12.41
CA ASP A 97 -4.72 3.67 -12.62
C ASP A 97 -5.65 4.12 -13.75
N GLY A 98 -5.66 3.38 -14.87
CA GLY A 98 -6.58 3.64 -15.99
C GLY A 98 -8.05 3.40 -15.66
N LEU A 99 -8.36 2.44 -14.78
CA LEU A 99 -9.73 2.13 -14.36
C LEU A 99 -10.30 3.14 -13.35
N VAL A 100 -9.46 3.80 -12.54
CA VAL A 100 -9.91 4.70 -11.47
C VAL A 100 -9.67 6.18 -11.74
N ASP A 101 -9.31 6.53 -12.98
CA ASP A 101 -8.94 7.88 -13.37
C ASP A 101 -10.07 8.91 -13.09
N PRO A 102 -9.77 10.04 -12.44
CA PRO A 102 -10.78 11.04 -12.07
C PRO A 102 -11.27 11.89 -13.25
N THR A 103 -10.57 11.90 -14.38
CA THR A 103 -10.90 12.68 -15.58
C THR A 103 -11.93 11.99 -16.47
N GLY A 104 -12.21 10.70 -16.23
CA GLY A 104 -13.23 9.94 -16.93
C GLY A 104 -12.77 8.53 -17.26
N GLN A 105 -13.47 7.89 -18.20
CA GLN A 105 -13.13 6.54 -18.64
C GLN A 105 -11.87 6.55 -19.51
N GLN A 106 -10.71 6.30 -18.89
CA GLN A 106 -9.40 6.21 -19.55
C GLN A 106 -9.07 4.78 -20.04
N TYR A 107 -10.09 3.96 -20.32
CA TYR A 107 -9.93 2.58 -20.80
C TYR A 107 -11.02 2.17 -21.78
N VAL A 108 -10.73 1.23 -22.67
CA VAL A 108 -11.73 0.60 -23.55
C VAL A 108 -12.27 -0.65 -22.85
N GLY A 109 -13.59 -0.70 -22.65
CA GLY A 109 -14.26 -1.80 -21.95
C GLY A 109 -15.63 -1.38 -21.40
N PRO A 110 -16.37 -2.31 -20.76
CA PRO A 110 -17.62 -1.97 -20.08
C PRO A 110 -17.38 -1.03 -18.89
N PRO A 111 -18.37 -0.22 -18.48
CA PRO A 111 -18.21 0.68 -17.35
C PRO A 111 -17.99 -0.09 -16.05
N ILE A 112 -16.94 0.27 -15.33
CA ILE A 112 -16.47 -0.33 -14.08
C ILE A 112 -16.60 0.70 -12.95
N ASP A 113 -17.27 0.32 -11.86
CA ASP A 113 -17.28 1.12 -10.63
C ASP A 113 -15.94 0.94 -9.90
N ARG A 114 -15.53 1.95 -9.15
CA ARG A 114 -14.23 1.98 -8.46
C ARG A 114 -13.96 0.78 -7.53
N PRO A 115 -14.94 0.28 -6.75
CA PRO A 115 -14.77 -0.94 -5.94
C PRO A 115 -14.54 -2.20 -6.77
N ASP A 116 -15.05 -2.23 -8.00
CA ASP A 116 -14.84 -3.35 -8.92
C ASP A 116 -13.48 -3.23 -9.60
N ALA A 117 -13.01 -2.02 -9.91
CA ALA A 117 -11.62 -1.78 -10.31
C ALA A 117 -10.62 -2.30 -9.26
N ASP A 118 -10.88 -2.10 -7.96
CA ASP A 118 -10.04 -2.67 -6.90
C ASP A 118 -10.03 -4.21 -6.95
N ARG A 119 -11.18 -4.85 -7.21
CA ARG A 119 -11.24 -6.32 -7.34
C ARG A 119 -10.49 -6.81 -8.56
N ILE A 120 -10.61 -6.11 -9.69
CA ILE A 120 -9.87 -6.37 -10.93
C ILE A 120 -8.38 -6.29 -10.64
N LEU A 121 -7.89 -5.25 -9.95
CA LEU A 121 -6.48 -5.13 -9.53
C LEU A 121 -6.02 -6.37 -8.75
N ARG A 122 -6.81 -6.85 -7.79
CA ARG A 122 -6.47 -8.05 -7.01
C ARG A 122 -6.42 -9.32 -7.87
N ARG A 123 -7.32 -9.48 -8.85
CA ARG A 123 -7.33 -10.59 -9.81
C ARG A 123 -6.13 -10.50 -10.75
N ALA A 124 -5.89 -9.32 -11.33
CA ALA A 124 -4.73 -9.02 -12.15
C ALA A 124 -3.40 -9.34 -11.45
N MET A 125 -3.26 -8.96 -10.18
CA MET A 125 -2.09 -9.30 -9.36
C MET A 125 -1.93 -10.81 -9.13
N ARG A 126 -3.02 -11.57 -9.01
CA ARG A 126 -2.94 -13.06 -8.99
C ARG A 126 -2.42 -13.56 -10.32
N ASP A 127 -2.90 -13.01 -11.42
CA ASP A 127 -2.59 -13.46 -12.78
C ASP A 127 -1.16 -13.07 -13.22
N THR A 128 -0.53 -12.09 -12.57
CA THR A 128 0.91 -11.80 -12.70
C THR A 128 1.78 -12.44 -11.61
N HIS A 129 1.26 -13.39 -10.84
CA HIS A 129 2.00 -14.11 -9.79
C HIS A 129 2.51 -13.23 -8.63
N VAL A 130 1.80 -12.15 -8.30
CA VAL A 130 2.06 -11.41 -7.05
C VAL A 130 1.67 -12.28 -5.86
N GLY A 131 2.56 -12.37 -4.87
CA GLY A 131 2.36 -13.17 -3.66
C GLY A 131 1.07 -12.82 -2.91
N LEU A 132 0.46 -13.84 -2.30
CA LEU A 132 -0.86 -13.76 -1.63
C LEU A 132 -0.96 -12.58 -0.66
N VAL A 133 -0.03 -12.46 0.28
CA VAL A 133 -0.06 -11.41 1.30
C VAL A 133 0.03 -10.02 0.65
N ARG A 134 0.97 -9.83 -0.29
CA ARG A 134 1.17 -8.55 -0.97
C ARG A 134 -0.07 -8.11 -1.75
N ARG A 135 -0.68 -9.01 -2.53
CA ARG A 135 -1.88 -8.67 -3.32
C ARG A 135 -3.06 -8.27 -2.44
N TRP A 136 -3.21 -8.89 -1.27
CA TRP A 136 -4.28 -8.56 -0.32
C TRP A 136 -4.02 -7.22 0.36
N LEU A 137 -2.78 -6.94 0.79
CA LEU A 137 -2.40 -5.65 1.36
C LEU A 137 -2.62 -4.50 0.36
N MET A 138 -2.13 -4.65 -0.88
CA MET A 138 -2.32 -3.64 -1.92
C MET A 138 -3.80 -3.42 -2.25
N TRP A 139 -4.58 -4.50 -2.37
CA TRP A 139 -6.03 -4.40 -2.56
C TRP A 139 -6.72 -3.65 -1.42
N SER A 140 -6.41 -3.97 -0.16
CA SER A 140 -7.01 -3.30 0.99
C SER A 140 -6.62 -1.82 1.06
N ALA A 141 -5.41 -1.46 0.64
CA ALA A 141 -4.96 -0.07 0.53
C ALA A 141 -5.76 0.72 -0.53
N VAL A 142 -5.91 0.19 -1.75
CA VAL A 142 -6.70 0.88 -2.78
C VAL A 142 -8.18 0.94 -2.42
N THR A 143 -8.73 -0.10 -1.77
CA THR A 143 -10.10 -0.08 -1.26
C THR A 143 -10.30 0.97 -0.17
N LEU A 144 -9.31 1.16 0.71
CA LEU A 144 -9.35 2.26 1.68
C LEU A 144 -9.35 3.62 0.96
N ALA A 145 -8.52 3.81 -0.07
CA ALA A 145 -8.55 5.03 -0.87
C ALA A 145 -9.90 5.23 -1.57
N THR A 146 -10.49 4.17 -2.12
CA THR A 146 -11.84 4.16 -2.71
C THR A 146 -12.92 4.56 -1.69
N ILE A 147 -12.82 4.13 -0.44
CA ILE A 147 -13.72 4.57 0.64
C ILE A 147 -13.62 6.08 0.87
N HIS A 148 -12.40 6.62 0.93
CA HIS A 148 -12.18 8.05 1.17
C HIS A 148 -12.68 8.91 0.02
N VAL A 149 -12.34 8.56 -1.22
CA VAL A 149 -12.74 9.36 -2.39
C VAL A 149 -14.21 9.16 -2.74
N GLY A 150 -14.74 7.95 -2.52
CA GLY A 150 -16.11 7.59 -2.86
C GLY A 150 -16.30 7.22 -4.33
N THR A 151 -17.56 6.94 -4.67
CA THR A 151 -18.02 6.67 -6.05
C THR A 151 -19.38 7.33 -6.27
N PRO A 152 -19.70 7.75 -7.51
CA PRO A 152 -21.03 8.26 -7.87
C PRO A 152 -22.18 7.32 -7.50
N SER A 153 -21.94 6.02 -7.34
CA SER A 153 -22.97 5.04 -6.96
C SER A 153 -23.41 5.16 -5.49
N TRP A 154 -22.70 5.91 -4.65
CA TRP A 154 -23.01 6.05 -3.22
C TRP A 154 -23.78 7.32 -2.91
N SER A 155 -24.78 7.22 -2.05
CA SER A 155 -25.38 8.40 -1.42
C SER A 155 -24.38 9.07 -0.46
N ARG A 156 -24.51 10.38 -0.26
CA ARG A 156 -23.63 11.15 0.66
C ARG A 156 -23.60 10.56 2.07
N LEU A 157 -24.76 10.15 2.59
CA LEU A 157 -24.85 9.54 3.92
C LEU A 157 -24.09 8.20 3.96
N ARG A 158 -24.23 7.37 2.93
CA ARG A 158 -23.53 6.08 2.86
C ARG A 158 -22.02 6.27 2.76
N HIS A 159 -21.56 7.23 1.94
CA HIS A 159 -20.14 7.57 1.85
C HIS A 159 -19.60 8.06 3.19
N LEU A 160 -20.30 8.97 3.86
CA LEU A 160 -19.95 9.44 5.20
C LEU A 160 -19.88 8.29 6.21
N CYS A 161 -20.86 7.37 6.22
CA CYS A 161 -20.84 6.20 7.10
C CYS A 161 -19.61 5.31 6.85
N TYR A 162 -19.20 5.10 5.59
CA TYR A 162 -18.00 4.32 5.29
C TYR A 162 -16.72 5.02 5.75
N VAL A 163 -16.60 6.34 5.53
CA VAL A 163 -15.44 7.12 5.98
C VAL A 163 -15.35 7.11 7.50
N LEU A 164 -16.45 7.41 8.20
CA LEU A 164 -16.48 7.39 9.67
C LEU A 164 -16.19 6.01 10.25
N ALA A 165 -16.70 4.94 9.63
CA ALA A 165 -16.38 3.58 10.04
C ALA A 165 -14.90 3.26 9.82
N ALA A 166 -14.34 3.61 8.66
CA ALA A 166 -12.92 3.38 8.35
C ALA A 166 -12.01 4.16 9.30
N ASP A 167 -12.17 5.49 9.36
CA ASP A 167 -11.31 6.35 10.17
C ASP A 167 -11.48 6.08 11.67
N GLY A 168 -12.72 5.91 12.12
CA GLY A 168 -13.00 5.63 13.54
C GLY A 168 -12.39 4.31 14.00
N THR A 169 -12.50 3.26 13.19
CA THR A 169 -11.89 1.95 13.53
C THR A 169 -10.37 1.97 13.44
N LEU A 170 -9.79 2.62 12.42
CA LEU A 170 -8.33 2.74 12.29
C LEU A 170 -7.72 3.59 13.40
N ALA A 171 -8.36 4.70 13.78
CA ALA A 171 -7.93 5.53 14.90
C ALA A 171 -7.98 4.74 16.22
N LEU A 172 -9.05 3.97 16.45
CA LEU A 172 -9.15 3.11 17.63
C LEU A 172 -8.06 2.03 17.64
N ILE A 173 -7.79 1.38 16.51
CA ILE A 173 -6.72 0.38 16.38
C ILE A 173 -5.35 1.01 16.65
N ALA A 174 -5.08 2.20 16.10
CA ALA A 174 -3.83 2.91 16.35
C ALA A 174 -3.67 3.30 17.83
N ALA A 175 -4.74 3.78 18.47
CA ALA A 175 -4.73 4.11 19.89
C ALA A 175 -4.45 2.86 20.75
N LEU A 176 -5.17 1.76 20.50
CA LEU A 176 -4.98 0.50 21.22
C LEU A 176 -3.60 -0.10 20.97
N GLY A 177 -3.09 -0.05 19.73
CA GLY A 177 -1.74 -0.50 19.39
C GLY A 177 -0.66 0.33 20.10
N THR A 178 -0.87 1.63 20.23
CA THR A 178 0.01 2.53 20.99
C THR A 178 0.01 2.17 22.47
N VAL A 179 -1.17 2.00 23.09
CA VAL A 179 -1.26 1.57 24.48
C VAL A 179 -0.60 0.20 24.67
N ALA A 180 -0.83 -0.75 23.75
CA ALA A 180 -0.21 -2.08 23.79
C ALA A 180 1.31 -2.03 23.68
N THR A 181 1.87 -1.11 22.87
CA THR A 181 3.33 -0.89 22.84
C THR A 181 3.87 -0.37 24.15
N LEU A 182 3.18 0.59 24.77
CA LEU A 182 3.60 1.17 26.05
C LEU A 182 3.49 0.15 27.19
N ASP A 183 2.46 -0.69 27.15
CA ASP A 183 2.24 -1.78 28.12
C ASP A 183 3.37 -2.82 28.01
N LEU A 184 3.73 -3.25 26.79
CA LEU A 184 4.84 -4.18 26.54
C LEU A 184 6.23 -3.69 27.02
N VAL A 185 6.39 -2.39 27.24
CA VAL A 185 7.63 -1.78 27.76
C VAL A 185 7.48 -1.26 29.19
N ASP A 186 6.46 -1.74 29.92
CA ASP A 186 6.18 -1.42 31.33
C ASP A 186 5.96 0.08 31.62
N VAL A 187 5.45 0.85 30.64
CA VAL A 187 5.15 2.28 30.82
C VAL A 187 3.72 2.51 31.33
N VAL A 188 2.77 1.64 30.94
CA VAL A 188 1.35 1.68 31.36
C VAL A 188 0.83 0.26 31.57
N ASP A 189 -0.32 0.10 32.23
CA ASP A 189 -0.95 -1.19 32.55
C ASP A 189 -2.45 -1.22 32.20
N TRP A 190 -2.85 -0.42 31.21
CA TRP A 190 -4.27 -0.15 30.96
C TRP A 190 -5.02 -1.27 30.23
N LEU A 191 -4.32 -2.21 29.58
CA LEU A 191 -4.97 -3.24 28.79
C LEU A 191 -5.24 -4.49 29.62
N PRO A 192 -6.51 -4.87 29.85
CA PRO A 192 -6.84 -5.97 30.77
C PRO A 192 -6.36 -7.35 30.31
N TRP A 193 -6.01 -7.50 29.02
CA TRP A 193 -5.48 -8.74 28.44
C TRP A 193 -3.94 -8.82 28.43
N MET A 194 -3.24 -7.71 28.65
CA MET A 194 -1.79 -7.67 28.85
C MET A 194 -1.52 -7.62 30.36
N GLY A 195 -1.55 -6.44 31.00
CA GLY A 195 -1.50 -6.30 32.46
C GLY A 195 -0.30 -6.99 33.12
N GLU A 196 -0.25 -7.10 34.46
CA GLU A 196 0.89 -7.74 35.14
C GLU A 196 0.98 -9.24 34.84
N ARG A 197 1.75 -9.61 33.82
CA ARG A 197 1.96 -11.00 33.39
C ARG A 197 3.42 -11.22 33.04
N PRO A 198 3.86 -12.48 32.86
CA PRO A 198 5.13 -12.75 32.21
C PRO A 198 5.18 -12.12 30.81
N TRP A 199 6.30 -11.48 30.45
CA TRP A 199 6.50 -10.76 29.18
C TRP A 199 6.02 -11.51 27.91
N TRP A 200 6.17 -12.83 27.86
CA TRP A 200 5.74 -13.63 26.70
C TRP A 200 4.21 -13.76 26.60
N LEU A 201 3.50 -13.75 27.74
CA LEU A 201 2.03 -13.72 27.77
C LEU A 201 1.50 -12.36 27.36
N GLU A 202 2.18 -11.28 27.73
CA GLU A 202 1.87 -9.93 27.26
C GLU A 202 2.07 -9.83 25.76
N LEU A 203 3.19 -10.36 25.23
CA LEU A 203 3.45 -10.40 23.79
C LEU A 203 2.36 -11.19 23.04
N VAL A 204 2.00 -12.37 23.54
CA VAL A 204 0.92 -13.18 22.95
C VAL A 204 -0.44 -12.48 23.05
N GLY A 205 -0.73 -11.85 24.19
CA GLY A 205 -1.96 -11.08 24.42
C GLY A 205 -2.05 -9.86 23.50
N GLY A 206 -0.96 -9.12 23.35
CA GLY A 206 -0.84 -8.00 22.42
C GLY A 206 -1.03 -8.44 20.97
N LEU A 207 -0.39 -9.53 20.55
CA LEU A 207 -0.57 -10.09 19.21
C LEU A 207 -2.00 -10.60 18.97
N ALA A 208 -2.61 -11.24 19.96
CA ALA A 208 -4.00 -11.68 19.87
C ALA A 208 -4.95 -10.48 19.73
N GLY A 209 -4.73 -9.40 20.51
CA GLY A 209 -5.45 -8.13 20.36
C GLY A 209 -5.28 -7.52 18.98
N ALA A 210 -4.04 -7.51 18.45
CA ALA A 210 -3.70 -7.01 17.11
C ALA A 210 -4.34 -7.80 15.96
N VAL A 211 -4.87 -9.00 16.22
CA VAL A 211 -5.61 -9.80 15.22
C VAL A 211 -7.11 -9.74 15.46
N VAL A 212 -7.56 -10.05 16.67
CA VAL A 212 -8.99 -10.18 17.00
C VAL A 212 -9.72 -8.85 16.90
N ILE A 213 -9.13 -7.76 17.43
CA ILE A 213 -9.79 -6.45 17.44
C ILE A 213 -10.01 -5.93 16.01
N PRO A 214 -9.00 -5.92 15.11
CA PRO A 214 -9.23 -5.58 13.71
C PRO A 214 -10.23 -6.47 12.97
N LEU A 215 -10.25 -7.78 13.24
CA LEU A 215 -11.24 -8.69 12.62
C LEU A 215 -12.67 -8.28 12.97
N LEU A 216 -12.92 -7.94 14.24
CA LEU A 216 -14.24 -7.51 14.72
C LEU A 216 -14.60 -6.11 14.20
N LEU A 217 -13.70 -5.15 14.30
CA LEU A 217 -13.92 -3.78 13.83
C LEU A 217 -14.07 -3.71 12.31
N GLY A 218 -13.41 -4.59 11.57
CA GLY A 218 -13.56 -4.73 10.12
C GLY A 218 -15.01 -4.98 9.72
N LEU A 219 -15.81 -5.69 10.51
CA LEU A 219 -17.24 -5.93 10.23
C LEU A 219 -18.05 -4.63 10.07
N LEU A 220 -17.63 -3.55 10.74
CA LEU A 220 -18.28 -2.22 10.63
C LEU A 220 -18.13 -1.60 9.23
N TRP A 221 -17.19 -2.09 8.41
CA TRP A 221 -17.00 -1.62 7.04
C TRP A 221 -18.03 -2.25 6.06
N GLY A 222 -18.93 -3.10 6.54
CA GLY A 222 -19.99 -3.72 5.76
C GLY A 222 -19.43 -4.58 4.63
N ARG A 223 -19.72 -4.23 3.37
CA ARG A 223 -19.21 -4.99 2.21
C ARG A 223 -17.69 -4.96 2.06
N PHE A 224 -17.00 -4.05 2.76
CA PHE A 224 -15.55 -3.92 2.75
C PHE A 224 -14.89 -4.59 3.98
N ALA A 225 -15.61 -5.45 4.70
CA ALA A 225 -15.13 -6.00 5.96
C ALA A 225 -13.78 -6.71 5.87
N VAL A 226 -13.53 -7.45 4.79
CA VAL A 226 -12.24 -8.12 4.57
C VAL A 226 -11.11 -7.11 4.38
N ALA A 227 -11.35 -6.00 3.67
CA ALA A 227 -10.36 -4.93 3.52
C ALA A 227 -10.09 -4.24 4.87
N GLY A 228 -11.15 -3.95 5.64
CA GLY A 228 -11.02 -3.36 6.98
C GLY A 228 -10.22 -4.24 7.93
N ALA A 229 -10.49 -5.55 7.93
CA ALA A 229 -9.75 -6.51 8.75
C ALA A 229 -8.27 -6.57 8.38
N ILE A 230 -7.94 -6.68 7.08
CA ILE A 230 -6.54 -6.74 6.62
C ILE A 230 -5.81 -5.44 6.94
N THR A 231 -6.40 -4.29 6.62
CA THR A 231 -5.78 -2.98 6.90
C THR A 231 -5.59 -2.76 8.40
N GLY A 232 -6.57 -3.14 9.21
CA GLY A 232 -6.48 -3.03 10.66
C GLY A 232 -5.42 -3.95 11.28
N ILE A 233 -5.31 -5.21 10.83
CA ILE A 233 -4.25 -6.13 11.28
C ILE A 233 -2.88 -5.59 10.87
N ALA A 234 -2.73 -5.16 9.61
CA ALA A 234 -1.49 -4.60 9.11
C ALA A 234 -1.08 -3.36 9.92
N LEU A 235 -2.03 -2.46 10.20
CA LEU A 235 -1.80 -1.30 11.05
C LEU A 235 -1.37 -1.71 12.46
N ALA A 236 -2.13 -2.58 13.13
CA ALA A 236 -1.85 -2.98 14.51
C ALA A 236 -0.47 -3.63 14.68
N VAL A 237 -0.07 -4.51 13.74
CA VAL A 237 1.20 -5.23 13.79
C VAL A 237 2.38 -4.33 13.37
N LEU A 238 2.17 -3.45 12.38
CA LEU A 238 3.25 -2.62 11.82
C LEU A 238 3.35 -1.22 12.46
N LEU A 239 2.43 -0.85 13.35
CA LEU A 239 2.37 0.50 13.93
C LEU A 239 3.72 0.92 14.51
N HIS A 240 4.30 0.09 15.39
CA HIS A 240 5.51 0.39 16.15
C HIS A 240 6.71 0.54 15.23
N VAL A 241 6.83 -0.35 14.23
CA VAL A 241 7.89 -0.29 13.21
C VAL A 241 7.72 0.97 12.37
N THR A 242 6.48 1.32 12.00
CA THR A 242 6.19 2.52 11.21
C THR A 242 6.53 3.79 11.98
N VAL A 243 6.18 3.86 13.26
CA VAL A 243 6.51 4.99 14.16
C VAL A 243 8.03 5.11 14.32
N LEU A 244 8.73 3.99 14.52
CA LEU A 244 10.20 3.97 14.63
C LEU A 244 10.87 4.48 13.34
N LEU A 245 10.47 3.95 12.18
CA LEU A 245 11.01 4.38 10.89
C LEU A 245 10.69 5.85 10.59
N ALA A 246 9.50 6.32 10.95
CA ALA A 246 9.11 7.72 10.82
C ALA A 246 9.99 8.61 11.71
N ALA A 247 10.23 8.23 12.97
CA ALA A 247 11.11 8.96 13.89
C ALA A 247 12.54 9.04 13.36
N VAL A 248 13.10 7.92 12.89
CA VAL A 248 14.43 7.87 12.26
C VAL A 248 14.49 8.76 11.02
N THR A 249 13.45 8.74 10.19
CA THR A 249 13.37 9.56 8.97
C THR A 249 13.32 11.05 9.31
N VAL A 250 12.51 11.46 10.31
CA VAL A 250 12.43 12.84 10.77
C VAL A 250 13.77 13.29 11.35
N LEU A 251 14.44 12.45 12.13
CA LEU A 251 15.76 12.74 12.69
C LEU A 251 16.79 12.95 11.58
N TYR A 252 16.81 12.06 10.58
CA TYR A 252 17.66 12.22 9.40
C TYR A 252 17.37 13.54 8.67
N GLN A 253 16.10 13.83 8.38
CA GLN A 253 15.73 15.08 7.70
C GLN A 253 16.11 16.33 8.51
N ALA A 254 16.02 16.26 9.84
CA ALA A 254 16.44 17.34 10.72
C ALA A 254 17.96 17.52 10.72
N ALA A 255 18.72 16.42 10.80
CA ALA A 255 20.18 16.43 10.70
C ALA A 255 20.65 16.99 9.36
N GLU A 256 20.04 16.54 8.28
CA GLU A 256 20.30 17.02 6.92
C GLU A 256 19.95 18.51 6.76
N ARG A 257 18.83 18.96 7.35
CA ARG A 257 18.47 20.39 7.39
C ARG A 257 19.45 21.22 8.21
N LEU A 258 19.98 20.68 9.31
CA LEU A 258 21.00 21.33 10.15
C LEU A 258 22.34 21.41 9.41
N ALA A 259 22.79 20.32 8.78
CA ALA A 259 24.03 20.29 7.99
C ALA A 259 24.02 21.32 6.85
N ARG A 260 22.88 21.47 6.18
CA ARG A 260 22.70 22.51 5.15
C ARG A 260 22.74 23.94 5.68
N ARG A 261 22.32 24.18 6.93
CA ARG A 261 22.28 25.52 7.55
C ARG A 261 23.58 25.89 8.27
N THR A 262 24.16 24.94 8.99
CA THR A 262 25.33 25.13 9.87
C THR A 262 26.19 23.85 9.91
N PRO A 263 27.09 23.64 8.92
CA PRO A 263 27.84 22.39 8.79
C PRO A 263 28.73 22.08 10.01
N LEU A 264 29.27 23.11 10.68
CA LEU A 264 30.04 22.94 11.92
C LEU A 264 29.19 22.42 13.08
N ALA A 265 27.96 22.91 13.25
CA ALA A 265 27.06 22.45 14.32
C ALA A 265 26.61 21.00 14.10
N ALA A 266 26.37 20.61 12.84
CA ALA A 266 26.07 19.23 12.46
C ALA A 266 27.26 18.29 12.74
N ALA A 267 28.49 18.71 12.42
CA ALA A 267 29.70 17.92 12.70
C ALA A 267 29.92 17.71 14.21
N VAL A 268 29.73 18.75 15.02
CA VAL A 268 29.84 18.66 16.48
C VAL A 268 28.75 17.76 17.06
N ALA A 269 27.49 17.93 16.64
CA ALA A 269 26.39 17.07 17.09
C ALA A 269 26.62 15.59 16.73
N GLY A 270 27.09 15.32 15.50
CA GLY A 270 27.45 13.96 15.07
C GLY A 270 28.58 13.36 15.90
N ALA A 271 29.64 14.13 16.18
CA ALA A 271 30.75 13.68 17.01
C ALA A 271 30.32 13.35 18.44
N VAL A 272 29.44 14.17 19.04
CA VAL A 272 28.88 13.93 20.38
C VAL A 272 28.08 12.63 20.40
N VAL A 273 27.19 12.39 19.43
CA VAL A 273 26.40 11.15 19.37
C VAL A 273 27.30 9.92 19.26
N VAL A 274 28.31 9.94 18.39
CA VAL A 274 29.26 8.82 18.23
C VAL A 274 30.03 8.55 19.52
N LEU A 275 30.53 9.60 20.18
CA LEU A 275 31.22 9.48 21.48
C LEU A 275 30.29 8.93 22.57
N SER A 276 29.05 9.43 22.65
CA SER A 276 28.06 8.93 23.62
C SER A 276 27.70 7.46 23.38
N CYS A 277 27.52 7.04 22.13
CA CYS A 277 27.26 5.63 21.79
C CYS A 277 28.45 4.73 22.12
N ALA A 278 29.68 5.17 21.85
CA ALA A 278 30.90 4.43 22.18
C ALA A 278 31.05 4.26 23.71
N VAL A 279 30.81 5.33 24.48
CA VAL A 279 30.82 5.27 25.95
C VAL A 279 29.74 4.32 26.46
N LEU A 280 28.51 4.42 25.97
CA LEU A 280 27.41 3.55 26.38
C LEU A 280 27.70 2.07 26.09
N THR A 281 28.26 1.75 24.92
CA THR A 281 28.65 0.36 24.57
C THR A 281 29.78 -0.15 25.46
N THR A 282 30.80 0.68 25.75
CA THR A 282 31.88 0.27 26.68
C THR A 282 31.37 0.02 28.10
N LEU A 283 30.40 0.81 28.58
CA LEU A 283 29.80 0.62 29.90
C LEU A 283 28.93 -0.64 29.95
N LEU A 284 28.16 -0.93 28.89
CA LEU A 284 27.34 -2.14 28.81
C LEU A 284 28.20 -3.41 28.73
N VAL A 285 29.30 -3.40 27.97
CA VAL A 285 30.25 -4.52 27.88
C VAL A 285 31.03 -4.70 29.19
N ALA A 286 31.31 -3.63 29.92
CA ALA A 286 31.98 -3.72 31.22
C ALA A 286 31.04 -4.21 32.35
N ALA A 287 29.72 -4.15 32.15
CA ALA A 287 28.71 -4.57 33.11
C ALA A 287 28.19 -6.01 32.88
N SER A 288 28.55 -6.64 31.74
CA SER A 288 28.28 -8.03 31.39
C SER A 288 29.45 -8.95 31.72
#